data_AF-A0A0M3JPL7-F1
#
_entry.id   AF-A0A0M3JPL7-F1
#
_cell.length_a   1.000
_cell.length_b   1.000
_cell.length_c   1.000
_cell.angle_alpha   90.00
_cell.angle_beta   90.00
_cell.angle_gamma   90.00
#
_symmetry.space_group_name_H-M   'P 1'
#
loop_
_entity.id
_entity.type
_entity.pdbx_description
1 polymer ?
#
loop_
_entity_poly.entity_id
_entity_poly.type
_entity_poly.pdbx_seq_one_letter_code
_entity_poly.pdbx_strand_id
1 'polypeptide(L)' 'MDRDNDQNGMAPPVIAPLFPQKRKEEGWWLVIGDSATNSLFSIKRLTVHQKAKMTLDFTAQN' A
#
# COMPACT_ATOMS: atom_id res chain seq x y z
N MET A 1 -6.57 -19.03 -2.75
CA MET A 1 -6.49 -19.02 -1.27
C MET A 1 -6.86 -17.61 -0.86
N ASP A 2 -8.12 -17.41 -0.47
CA ASP A 2 -8.52 -16.15 0.14
C ASP A 2 -7.85 -16.11 1.52
N ARG A 3 -7.07 -15.05 1.80
CA ARG A 3 -6.46 -14.90 3.12
C ARG A 3 -7.57 -14.48 4.09
N ASP A 4 -7.80 -15.27 5.12
CA ASP A 4 -8.72 -14.89 6.18
C ASP A 4 -8.19 -13.63 6.90
N ASN A 5 -9.04 -12.61 7.00
CA ASN A 5 -8.75 -11.42 7.79
C ASN A 5 -8.69 -11.77 9.29
N ASP A 6 -8.03 -10.93 10.09
CA ASP A 6 -8.00 -11.10 11.54
C ASP A 6 -9.38 -10.90 12.19
N GLN A 7 -9.49 -11.15 13.50
CA GLN A 7 -10.75 -11.05 14.25
C GLN A 7 -11.43 -9.67 14.17
N ASN A 8 -10.70 -8.62 13.77
CA ASN A 8 -11.23 -7.26 13.62
C ASN A 8 -11.49 -6.89 12.15
N GLY A 9 -11.39 -7.84 11.21
CA GLY A 9 -11.56 -7.60 9.78
C GLY A 9 -10.38 -6.90 9.12
N MET A 10 -9.23 -6.78 9.81
CA MET A 10 -8.01 -6.19 9.29
C MET A 10 -7.19 -7.27 8.57
N ALA A 11 -6.34 -6.86 7.63
CA ALA A 11 -5.36 -7.76 7.03
C ALA A 11 -4.44 -8.33 8.15
N PRO A 12 -4.08 -9.63 8.07
CA PRO A 12 -3.21 -10.23 9.08
C PRO A 12 -1.85 -9.50 9.16
N PRO A 13 -1.20 -9.48 10.33
CA PRO A 13 0.13 -8.88 10.46
C PRO A 13 1.15 -9.51 9.51
N VAL A 14 2.09 -8.70 9.03
CA VAL A 14 3.21 -9.14 8.20
C VAL A 14 4.10 -10.09 9.00
N ILE A 15 4.38 -11.26 8.41
CA ILE A 15 5.33 -12.23 8.96
C ILE A 15 6.75 -11.71 8.67
N ALA A 16 7.40 -11.13 9.67
CA ALA A 16 8.78 -10.62 9.58
C ALA A 16 9.60 -11.01 10.81
N PRO A 17 10.15 -12.24 10.88
CA PRO A 17 10.77 -12.79 12.10
C PRO A 17 11.99 -12.03 12.62
N LEU A 18 12.71 -11.33 11.74
CA LEU A 18 13.90 -10.55 12.06
C LEU A 18 13.58 -9.06 12.31
N PHE A 19 12.32 -8.65 12.20
CA PHE A 19 11.93 -7.27 12.44
C PHE A 19 11.75 -7.03 13.95
N PRO A 20 12.37 -5.98 14.53
CA PRO A 20 12.39 -5.81 15.99
C PRO A 20 11.00 -5.54 16.59
N GLN A 21 10.05 -5.02 15.80
CA GLN A 21 8.70 -4.77 16.28
C GLN A 21 7.83 -6.02 16.14
N LYS A 22 7.12 -6.36 17.22
CA LYS A 22 6.29 -7.57 17.31
C LYS A 22 5.10 -7.61 16.33
N ARG A 23 4.57 -6.44 15.94
CA ARG A 23 3.44 -6.34 15.01
C ARG A 23 3.80 -5.34 13.92
N LYS A 24 3.79 -5.82 12.67
CA LYS A 24 3.98 -5.01 11.48
C LYS A 24 2.73 -5.13 10.63
N GLU A 25 2.17 -4.00 10.24
CA GLU A 25 1.02 -3.95 9.34
C GLU A 25 1.50 -3.83 7.89
N GLU A 26 0.69 -4.34 6.96
CA GLU A 26 0.92 -4.13 5.53
C GLU A 26 0.72 -2.65 5.19
N GLY A 27 1.77 -2.02 4.67
CA GLY A 27 1.72 -0.64 4.17
C GLY A 27 1.96 -0.64 2.67
N TRP A 28 1.08 0.00 1.92
CA TRP A 28 1.12 0.09 0.47
C TRP A 28 1.38 1.52 0.03
N TRP A 29 1.98 1.66 -1.15
CA TRP A 29 2.12 2.92 -1.85
C TRP A 29 1.46 2.80 -3.22
N LEU A 30 0.56 3.74 -3.52
CA LEU A 30 0.07 3.97 -4.87
C LEU A 30 0.92 5.08 -5.49
N VAL A 31 1.61 4.77 -6.57
CA VAL A 31 2.61 5.65 -7.19
C VAL A 31 2.25 5.85 -8.65
N ILE A 32 2.20 7.10 -9.10
CA ILE A 32 2.04 7.49 -10.50
C ILE A 32 3.29 8.28 -10.90
N GLY A 33 3.93 7.88 -11.98
CA GLY A 33 5.13 8.51 -12.52
C GLY A 33 5.51 7.93 -13.86
N ASP A 34 6.56 8.48 -14.47
CA ASP A 34 7.17 8.01 -15.70
C ASP A 34 8.58 7.46 -15.40
N SER A 35 8.79 6.17 -15.70
CA SER A 35 10.06 5.50 -15.47
C SER A 35 11.13 5.88 -16.50
N ALA A 36 10.77 6.35 -17.70
CA ALA A 36 11.73 6.74 -18.72
C ALA A 36 12.45 8.04 -18.34
N THR A 37 11.72 9.01 -17.80
CA THR A 37 12.27 10.28 -17.31
C THR A 37 12.61 10.27 -15.83
N ASN A 38 12.30 9.17 -15.12
CA ASN A 38 12.41 9.06 -13.66
C ASN A 38 11.62 10.16 -12.92
N SER A 39 10.45 10.51 -13.45
CA SER A 39 9.57 11.56 -12.91
C SER A 39 8.48 10.98 -12.03
N LEU A 40 8.28 11.53 -10.84
CA LEU A 40 7.20 11.16 -9.93
C LEU A 40 6.07 12.20 -10.01
N PHE A 41 4.88 11.79 -10.45
CA PHE A 41 3.73 12.69 -10.60
C PHE A 41 2.85 12.75 -9.36
N SER A 42 2.59 11.61 -8.72
CA SER A 42 1.79 11.57 -7.49
C SER A 42 2.07 10.31 -6.69
N ILE A 43 1.95 10.40 -5.37
CA ILE A 43 2.22 9.29 -4.45
C ILE A 43 1.28 9.36 -3.25
N LYS A 44 0.72 8.21 -2.86
CA LYS A 44 -0.13 8.09 -1.68
C LYS A 44 0.14 6.81 -0.92
N ARG A 45 0.35 6.94 0.39
CA ARG A 45 0.45 5.81 1.31
C ARG A 45 -0.95 5.35 1.70
N LEU A 46 -1.16 4.05 1.71
CA LEU A 46 -2.42 3.46 2.13
C LEU A 46 -2.20 2.14 2.85
N THR A 47 -3.18 1.78 3.68
CA THR A 47 -3.34 0.43 4.21
C THR A 47 -4.48 -0.23 3.45
N VAL A 48 -4.27 -1.45 2.98
CA VAL A 48 -5.31 -2.24 2.32
C VAL A 48 -5.69 -3.36 3.27
N HIS A 49 -6.95 -3.40 3.69
CA HIS A 49 -7.51 -4.52 4.43
C HIS A 49 -8.02 -5.55 3.40
N GLN A 50 -9.33 -5.80 3.31
CA GLN A 50 -9.86 -6.70 2.28
C GLN A 50 -9.97 -6.06 0.89
N LYS A 51 -10.44 -4.81 0.85
CA LYS A 51 -10.65 -4.00 -0.36
C LYS A 51 -10.43 -2.52 -0.01
N ALA A 52 -9.89 -1.75 -0.94
CA ALA A 52 -9.73 -0.31 -0.80
C ALA A 52 -10.11 0.38 -2.11
N LYS A 53 -10.85 1.49 -2.02
CA LYS A 53 -11.13 2.39 -3.15
C LYS A 53 -10.47 3.72 -2.84
N MET A 54 -9.51 4.13 -3.67
CA MET A 54 -8.78 5.39 -3.49
C MET A 54 -8.66 6.13 -4.82
N THR A 55 -8.72 7.47 -4.73
CA THR A 55 -8.43 8.38 -5.85
C THR A 55 -7.05 9.00 -5.65
N LEU A 56 -6.33 9.14 -6.74
CA LEU A 56 -5.06 9.84 -6.82
C LEU A 56 -5.09 10.79 -8.02
N ASP A 57 -4.88 12.07 -7.75
CA ASP A 57 -4.88 13.12 -8.76
C ASP A 57 -3.44 13.47 -9.16
N PHE A 58 -3.25 13.78 -10.44
CA PHE A 58 -1.99 14.28 -10.97
C PHE A 58 -2.25 15.18 -12.18
N THR A 59 -1.33 16.09 -12.46
CA THR A 59 -1.37 16.96 -13.65
C THR A 59 -0.64 16.29 -14.80
N ALA A 60 -1.29 16.15 -15.96
CA ALA A 60 -0.61 15.72 -17.18
C ALA A 60 0.36 16.81 -17.66
N GLN A 61 1.55 16.42 -18.11
CA GLN A 61 2.47 17.35 -18.78
C GLN A 61 1.97 17.59 -20.21
N ASN A 62 2.02 18.86 -20.64
CA ASN A 62 1.59 19.31 -21.96
C ASN A 62 2.55 18.88 -23.06
#